data_AF-A0AA35G9X4-F1
#
_entry.id   AF-A0AA35G9X4-F1
#
_cell.length_a   1.000
_cell.length_b   1.000
_cell.length_c   1.000
_cell.angle_alpha   90.00
_cell.angle_beta   90.00
_cell.angle_gamma   90.00
#
_symmetry.space_group_name_H-M   'P 1'
#
loop_
_entity.id
_entity.type
_entity.pdbx_description
1 polymer ?
#
loop_
_entity_poly.entity_id
_entity_poly.type
_entity_poly.pdbx_seq_one_letter_code
_entity_poly.pdbx_strand_id
1 'polypeptide(L)'
;MDVTWWGVPASLLVMAVVQLAKEVGFPPRYAGLLSAGLGVLGGVAAYFWGNSPAASAAVNGLVAGLGAAGLWSAVKNAAERRQE
;
A
#
# COMPACT_ATOMS: atom_id res chain seq x y z
N MET A 1 -3.38 6.81 18.06
CA MET A 1 -1.96 6.95 17.74
C MET A 1 -1.84 6.88 16.23
N ASP A 2 -1.52 7.98 15.58
CA ASP A 2 -1.33 8.00 14.12
C ASP A 2 -0.01 7.30 13.79
N VAL A 3 -0.10 6.10 13.22
CA VAL A 3 1.08 5.37 12.75
C VAL A 3 1.51 5.98 11.43
N THR A 4 2.59 6.76 11.48
CA THR A 4 3.19 7.39 10.31
C THR A 4 4.52 6.72 9.97
N TRP A 5 4.73 6.43 8.69
CA TRP A 5 5.98 5.96 8.12
C TRP A 5 6.58 7.12 7.33
N TRP A 6 7.66 7.71 7.84
CA TRP A 6 8.33 8.88 7.21
C TRP A 6 7.37 10.03 6.86
N GLY A 7 6.42 10.34 7.75
CA GLY A 7 5.44 11.42 7.55
C GLY A 7 4.22 11.03 6.72
N VAL A 8 4.15 9.80 6.22
CA VAL A 8 3.01 9.28 5.45
C VAL A 8 2.17 8.38 6.35
N PRO A 9 0.82 8.51 6.35
CA PRO A 9 -0.04 7.60 7.10
C PRO A 9 0.11 6.16 6.59
N ALA A 10 0.63 5.27 7.44
CA ALA A 10 0.89 3.88 7.08
C ALA A 10 -0.40 3.14 6.67
N SER A 11 -1.52 3.48 7.31
CA SER A 11 -2.84 2.93 7.03
C SER A 11 -3.28 3.19 5.58
N LEU A 12 -3.03 4.38 5.04
CA LEU A 12 -3.40 4.73 3.67
C LEU A 12 -2.57 3.95 2.65
N LEU A 13 -1.28 3.78 2.91
CA LEU A 13 -0.39 2.97 2.07
C LEU A 13 -0.81 1.49 2.05
N VAL A 14 -1.09 0.92 3.22
CA VAL A 14 -1.57 -0.46 3.30
C VAL A 14 -2.91 -0.60 2.59
N MET A 15 -3.84 0.32 2.80
CA MET A 15 -5.15 0.30 2.17
C MET A 15 -5.04 0.40 0.63
N ALA A 16 -4.17 1.28 0.13
CA ALA A 16 -3.86 1.44 -1.29
C ALA A 16 -3.37 0.13 -1.92
N VAL A 17 -2.37 -0.51 -1.31
CA VAL A 17 -1.79 -1.76 -1.81
C VAL A 17 -2.81 -2.90 -1.75
N VAL A 18 -3.59 -3.00 -0.67
CA VAL A 18 -4.62 -4.03 -0.51
C VAL A 18 -5.72 -3.86 -1.55
N GLN A 19 -6.16 -2.64 -1.82
CA GLN A 19 -7.18 -2.35 -2.83
C GLN A 19 -6.69 -2.73 -4.22
N LEU A 20 -5.48 -2.32 -4.58
CA LEU A 20 -4.87 -2.68 -5.87
C LEU A 20 -4.72 -4.21 -6.01
N ALA A 21 -4.28 -4.90 -4.97
CA ALA A 21 -4.15 -6.36 -4.98
C ALA A 21 -5.49 -7.05 -5.24
N LYS A 22 -6.58 -6.59 -4.60
CA LYS A 22 -7.92 -7.14 -4.82
C LYS A 22 -8.36 -7.02 -6.27
N GLU A 23 -8.00 -5.95 -6.95
CA GLU A 23 -8.43 -5.70 -8.33
C GLU A 23 -7.60 -6.44 -9.38
N VAL A 24 -6.33 -6.69 -9.10
CA VAL A 24 -5.48 -7.57 -9.92
C VAL A 24 -5.87 -9.06 -9.77
N GLY A 25 -6.91 -9.36 -8.98
CA GLY A 25 -7.51 -10.70 -8.88
C GLY A 25 -7.31 -11.40 -7.55
N PHE A 26 -6.74 -10.74 -6.53
CA PHE A 26 -6.58 -11.31 -5.21
C PHE A 26 -7.95 -11.55 -4.53
N PRO A 27 -8.20 -12.72 -3.92
CA PRO A 27 -9.51 -13.01 -3.34
C PRO A 27 -9.84 -12.05 -2.19
N PRO A 28 -10.99 -11.34 -2.23
CA PRO A 28 -11.31 -10.33 -1.22
C PRO A 28 -11.47 -10.90 0.19
N ARG A 29 -11.80 -12.20 0.31
CA ARG A 29 -11.85 -12.93 1.60
C ARG A 29 -10.52 -12.91 2.36
N TYR A 30 -9.39 -12.77 1.67
CA TYR A 30 -8.06 -12.71 2.28
C TYR A 30 -7.53 -11.28 2.41
N ALA A 31 -8.27 -10.26 1.99
CA ALA A 31 -7.81 -8.88 2.03
C ALA A 31 -7.50 -8.40 3.46
N GLY A 32 -8.27 -8.87 4.45
CA GLY A 32 -7.98 -8.60 5.87
C GLY A 32 -6.66 -9.21 6.33
N LEU A 33 -6.36 -10.44 5.89
CA LEU A 33 -5.09 -11.11 6.21
C LEU A 33 -3.91 -10.45 5.48
N LEU A 34 -4.11 -10.02 4.22
CA LEU A 34 -3.12 -9.25 3.47
C LEU A 34 -2.82 -7.92 4.16
N SER A 35 -3.85 -7.19 4.60
CA SER A 35 -3.71 -5.93 5.32
C SER A 35 -2.96 -6.12 6.64
N ALA A 36 -3.34 -7.12 7.44
CA ALA A 36 -2.65 -7.45 8.68
C ALA A 36 -1.18 -7.83 8.42
N GLY A 37 -0.93 -8.65 7.39
CA GLY A 37 0.42 -9.04 6.98
C GLY A 37 1.28 -7.84 6.55
N LEU A 38 0.76 -6.97 5.69
CA LEU A 38 1.45 -5.75 5.26
C LEU A 38 1.70 -4.78 6.40
N GLY A 39 0.76 -4.65 7.34
CA GLY A 39 0.93 -3.85 8.55
C GLY A 39 2.05 -4.38 9.45
N VAL A 40 2.07 -5.69 9.73
CA VAL A 40 3.13 -6.33 10.52
C VAL A 40 4.48 -6.22 9.81
N LEU A 41 4.54 -6.59 8.53
CA LEU A 41 5.77 -6.53 7.73
C LEU A 41 6.32 -5.11 7.65
N GLY A 42 5.46 -4.12 7.39
CA GLY A 42 5.87 -2.73 7.32
C GLY A 42 6.26 -2.16 8.68
N GLY A 43 5.63 -2.59 9.78
CA GLY A 43 6.05 -2.26 11.14
C GLY A 43 7.42 -2.82 11.50
N VAL A 44 7.67 -4.08 11.17
CA VAL A 44 8.99 -4.73 11.33
C VAL A 44 10.03 -4.04 10.45
N ALA A 45 9.70 -3.75 9.19
CA ALA A 45 10.59 -3.04 8.28
C ALA A 45 10.90 -1.62 8.78
N ALA A 46 9.92 -0.91 9.34
CA ALA A 46 10.13 0.40 9.95
C ALA A 46 11.03 0.32 11.20
N TYR A 47 10.95 -0.76 11.98
CA TYR A 47 11.82 -0.98 13.14
C TYR A 47 13.28 -1.20 12.73
N PHE A 48 13.55 -2.04 11.72
CA PHE A 48 14.92 -2.36 11.29
C PHE A 48 15.52 -1.32 10.32
N TRP A 49 14.71 -0.75 9.43
CA TRP A 49 15.15 0.19 8.38
C TRP A 49 14.63 1.61 8.56
N GLY A 50 14.07 1.97 9.72
CA GLY A 50 13.50 3.30 10.00
C GLY A 50 14.42 4.48 9.68
N ASN A 51 15.74 4.28 9.82
CA ASN A 51 16.75 5.30 9.54
C ASN A 51 17.44 5.13 8.16
N SER A 52 17.00 4.18 7.34
CA SER A 52 17.59 3.90 6.03
C SER A 52 17.08 4.87 4.98
N PRO A 53 17.97 5.63 4.30
CA PRO A 53 17.59 6.52 3.20
C PRO A 53 16.92 5.77 2.05
N ALA A 54 17.33 4.52 1.80
CA ALA A 54 16.77 3.68 0.76
C ALA A 54 15.31 3.29 1.06
N ALA A 55 14.98 2.98 2.31
CA ALA A 55 13.61 2.66 2.72
C ALA A 55 12.69 3.88 2.58
N SER A 56 13.15 5.05 3.01
CA SER A 56 12.42 6.31 2.83
C SER A 56 12.19 6.63 1.35
N ALA A 57 13.20 6.46 0.48
CA ALA A 57 13.08 6.66 -0.96
C ALA A 57 12.06 5.70 -1.60
N ALA A 58 12.04 4.43 -1.19
CA ALA A 58 11.07 3.45 -1.69
C ALA A 58 9.63 3.82 -1.28
N VAL A 59 9.41 4.21 -0.03
CA VAL A 59 8.07 4.65 0.45
C VAL A 59 7.64 5.92 -0.28
N ASN A 60 8.51 6.91 -0.40
CA ASN A 60 8.19 8.15 -1.12
C ASN A 60 7.92 7.91 -2.61
N GLY A 61 8.68 7.03 -3.26
CA GLY A 61 8.45 6.62 -4.65
C GLY A 61 7.11 5.90 -4.82
N LEU A 62 6.73 5.02 -3.88
CA LEU A 62 5.42 4.39 -3.85
C LEU A 62 4.30 5.42 -3.72
N VAL A 63 4.42 6.38 -2.79
CA VAL A 63 3.42 7.45 -2.63
C VAL A 63 3.31 8.28 -3.90
N ALA A 64 4.44 8.70 -4.48
CA ALA A 64 4.45 9.49 -5.70
C ALA A 64 3.85 8.73 -6.88
N GLY A 65 4.20 7.46 -7.06
CA GLY A 65 3.68 6.60 -8.13
C GLY A 65 2.18 6.30 -7.99
N LEU A 66 1.75 5.90 -6.80
CA LEU A 66 0.32 5.68 -6.49
C LEU A 66 -0.50 6.97 -6.57
N GLY A 67 0.10 8.10 -6.18
CA GLY A 67 -0.49 9.43 -6.32
C GLY A 67 -0.63 9.85 -7.78
N ALA A 68 0.40 9.64 -8.59
CA ALA A 68 0.41 9.96 -10.02
C ALA A 68 -0.56 9.10 -10.85
N ALA A 69 -0.65 7.81 -10.53
CA ALA A 69 -1.65 6.92 -11.13
C ALA A 69 -3.08 7.27 -10.68
N GLY A 70 -3.22 8.11 -9.65
CA GLY A 70 -4.45 8.45 -8.97
C GLY A 70 -4.99 7.22 -8.28
N LEU A 71 -4.74 7.04 -6.98
CA LEU A 71 -5.09 5.80 -6.27
C LEU A 71 -6.52 5.31 -6.57
N TRP A 72 -7.48 6.22 -6.65
CA TRP A 72 -8.86 5.91 -7.02
C TRP A 72 -9.06 5.54 -8.50
N SER A 73 -8.34 6.20 -9.41
CA SER A 73 -8.37 5.93 -10.86
C SER A 73 -7.64 4.65 -11.23
N ALA A 74 -6.45 4.42 -10.67
CA ALA A 74 -5.70 3.18 -10.79
C ALA A 74 -6.52 1.99 -10.30
N VAL A 75 -7.22 2.17 -9.17
CA VAL A 75 -8.09 1.15 -8.60
C VAL A 75 -9.27 0.89 -9.56
N LYS A 76 -10.04 1.93 -9.88
CA LYS A 76 -11.17 1.84 -10.81
C LYS A 76 -10.80 1.20 -12.16
N ASN A 77 -9.70 1.62 -12.79
CA ASN A 77 -9.24 1.09 -14.07
C ASN A 77 -8.84 -0.39 -13.97
N ALA A 78 -8.23 -0.82 -12.86
CA ALA A 78 -7.92 -2.23 -12.63
C ALA A 78 -9.18 -3.08 -12.40
N ALA A 79 -10.19 -2.55 -11.71
CA ALA A 79 -11.49 -3.21 -11.55
C ALA A 79 -12.28 -3.32 -12.86
N GLU A 80 -12.29 -2.28 -13.70
CA GLU A 80 -13.02 -2.27 -14.97
C GLU A 80 -12.47 -3.32 -15.95
N ARG A 81 -11.15 -3.55 -15.96
CA ARG A 81 -10.50 -4.62 -16.74
C ARG A 81 -10.93 -6.03 -16.38
N ARG A 82 -11.61 -6.24 -15.25
CA ARG A 82 -12.11 -7.55 -14.81
C ARG A 82 -13.52 -7.85 -15.35
N GLN A 83 -14.18 -6.89 -15.99
CA GLN A 83 -15.53 -7.04 -16.56
C GLN A 83 -15.53 -7.19 -18.09
N GLU A 84 -14.36 -7.06 -18.73
CA GLU A 84 -14.09 -7.40 -20.13
C GLU A 84 -13.58 -8.84 -20.26
#